data_AF-A0A819TQ15-F1
#
_entry.id   AF-A0A819TQ15-F1
#
_cell.length_a   1.000
_cell.length_b   1.000
_cell.length_c   1.000
_cell.angle_alpha   90.00
_cell.angle_beta   90.00
_cell.angle_gamma   90.00
#
_symmetry.space_group_name_H-M   'P 1'
#
loop_
_entity.id
_entity.type
_entity.pdbx_description
1 polymer ?
#
loop_
_entity_poly.entity_id
_entity_poly.type
_entity_poly.pdbx_seq_one_letter_code
_entity_poly.pdbx_strand_id
1 'polypeptide(L)'
;MIAIAAETLACSVDAIRINETATDKIHNTSPTGGSFSSDLNGMAVKHACQQIRQRLDTVITDNKINISWNDLVKQAYFVRIDLCALGFYMTPNMPDADFTENQANYNYFTQGDAVT
;
A
#
# COMPACT_ATOMS: atom_id res chain seq x y z
N MET A 1 -4.47 5.62 3.21
CA MET A 1 -3.03 5.26 3.10
C MET A 1 -2.43 4.92 4.46
N ILE A 2 -2.46 5.83 5.45
CA ILE A 2 -1.92 5.57 6.80
C ILE A 2 -2.46 4.27 7.42
N ALA A 3 -3.77 4.05 7.40
CA ALA A 3 -4.39 2.84 7.94
C ALA A 3 -3.83 1.55 7.30
N ILE A 4 -3.73 1.52 5.96
CA ILE A 4 -3.19 0.37 5.22
C ILE A 4 -1.74 0.10 5.60
N ALA A 5 -0.92 1.16 5.71
CA ALA A 5 0.49 1.02 6.10
C ALA A 5 0.64 0.49 7.52
N ALA A 6 -0.11 1.06 8.48
CA ALA A 6 -0.07 0.66 9.88
C ALA A 6 -0.52 -0.80 10.07
N GLU A 7 -1.62 -1.19 9.42
CA GLU A 7 -2.13 -2.57 9.41
C GLU A 7 -1.09 -3.53 8.84
N THR A 8 -0.55 -3.22 7.66
CA THR A 8 0.39 -4.11 6.95
C THR A 8 1.72 -4.27 7.69
N LEU A 9 2.20 -3.21 8.34
CA LEU A 9 3.43 -3.24 9.14
C LEU A 9 3.22 -3.80 10.55
N ALA A 10 1.97 -3.94 10.99
CA ALA A 10 1.57 -4.28 12.36
C ALA A 10 2.13 -3.28 13.41
N CYS A 11 1.90 -1.99 13.18
CA CYS A 11 2.31 -0.92 14.09
C CYS A 11 1.18 0.09 14.34
N SER A 12 1.39 1.03 15.29
CA SER A 12 0.41 2.10 15.54
C SER A 12 0.34 3.07 14.35
N VAL A 13 -0.85 3.60 14.08
CA VAL A 13 -1.04 4.69 13.10
C VAL A 13 -0.19 5.92 13.40
N ASP A 14 0.13 6.17 14.68
CA ASP A 14 0.97 7.29 15.11
C ASP A 14 2.44 7.12 14.69
N ALA A 15 2.86 5.89 14.37
CA ALA A 15 4.19 5.60 13.85
C ALA A 15 4.31 5.92 12.34
N ILE A 16 3.22 6.27 11.67
CA ILE A 16 3.16 6.50 10.22
C ILE A 16 2.94 7.98 9.93
N ARG A 17 3.77 8.55 9.07
CA ARG A 17 3.68 9.94 8.61
C ARG A 17 3.70 10.00 7.08
N ILE A 18 2.82 10.83 6.52
CA ILE A 18 2.87 11.26 5.12
C ILE A 18 3.28 12.73 5.11
N ASN A 19 4.24 13.09 4.25
CA ASN A 19 4.65 14.49 4.04
C ASN A 19 3.84 15.10 2.88
N GLU A 20 4.43 15.15 1.68
CA GLU A 20 3.75 15.57 0.46
C GLU A 20 4.01 14.62 -0.71
N THR A 21 3.12 14.68 -1.70
CA THR A 21 3.31 14.07 -3.02
C THR A 21 4.30 14.90 -3.82
N ALA A 22 5.36 14.26 -4.33
CA ALA A 22 6.39 14.94 -5.11
C ALA A 22 7.00 13.99 -6.16
N THR A 23 7.30 14.54 -7.35
CA THR A 23 7.75 13.77 -8.53
C THR A 23 9.17 13.25 -8.43
N ASP A 24 9.97 13.80 -7.54
CA ASP A 24 11.30 13.29 -7.16
C ASP A 24 11.20 12.03 -6.29
N LYS A 25 10.08 11.82 -5.58
CA LYS A 25 9.81 10.63 -4.77
C LYS A 25 9.09 9.55 -5.57
N ILE A 26 8.01 9.91 -6.25
CA ILE A 26 7.21 8.98 -7.08
C ILE A 26 7.02 9.61 -8.46
N HIS A 27 7.60 8.99 -9.47
CA HIS A 27 7.54 9.43 -10.85
C HIS A 27 6.33 8.83 -11.59
N ASN A 28 5.90 9.49 -12.67
CA ASN A 28 4.90 9.00 -13.62
C ASN A 28 3.54 8.60 -12.98
N THR A 29 3.13 9.27 -11.90
CA THR A 29 1.83 9.02 -11.27
C THR A 29 0.67 9.54 -12.12
N SER A 30 -0.39 8.73 -12.26
CA SER A 30 -1.67 9.18 -12.82
C SER A 30 -2.31 10.28 -11.96
N PRO A 31 -3.20 11.13 -12.54
CA PRO A 31 -3.93 12.13 -11.77
C PRO A 31 -4.84 11.49 -10.71
N THR A 32 -5.05 12.19 -9.59
CA THR A 32 -6.05 11.79 -8.60
C THR A 32 -7.45 12.07 -9.16
N GLY A 33 -8.19 11.02 -9.49
CA GLY A 33 -9.50 11.10 -10.11
C GLY A 33 -10.14 9.72 -10.33
N GLY A 34 -11.32 9.71 -10.96
CA GLY A 34 -12.02 8.50 -11.42
C GLY A 34 -12.50 7.54 -10.33
N SER A 35 -12.56 7.99 -9.07
CA SER A 35 -13.01 7.19 -7.91
C SER A 35 -12.15 5.96 -7.57
N PHE A 36 -10.99 5.75 -8.21
CA PHE A 36 -10.11 4.59 -7.99
C PHE A 36 -8.80 4.96 -7.28
N SER A 37 -8.58 6.22 -6.94
CA SER A 37 -7.28 6.69 -6.43
C SER A 37 -6.87 6.00 -5.14
N SER A 38 -7.82 5.75 -4.23
CA SER A 38 -7.56 5.01 -2.99
C SER A 38 -7.25 3.54 -3.25
N ASP A 39 -7.88 2.93 -4.25
CA ASP A 39 -7.66 1.52 -4.60
C ASP A 39 -6.23 1.33 -5.13
N LEU A 40 -5.84 2.14 -6.12
CA LEU A 40 -4.52 2.03 -6.75
C LEU A 40 -3.38 2.35 -5.77
N ASN A 41 -3.45 3.52 -5.14
CA ASN A 41 -2.40 3.96 -4.22
C ASN A 41 -2.39 3.12 -2.94
N GLY A 42 -3.55 2.67 -2.47
CA GLY A 42 -3.68 1.80 -1.31
C GLY A 42 -2.97 0.47 -1.51
N MET A 43 -3.19 -0.15 -2.67
CA MET A 43 -2.52 -1.40 -3.01
C MET A 43 -1.02 -1.22 -3.27
N ALA A 44 -0.59 -0.10 -3.88
CA ALA A 44 0.83 0.20 -4.01
C ALA A 44 1.52 0.38 -2.64
N VAL A 45 0.89 1.11 -1.71
CA VAL A 45 1.37 1.25 -0.32
C VAL A 45 1.42 -0.11 0.38
N LYS A 46 0.37 -0.92 0.26
CA LYS A 46 0.33 -2.29 0.81
C LYS A 46 1.50 -3.12 0.29
N HIS A 47 1.77 -3.08 -1.02
CA HIS A 47 2.88 -3.80 -1.61
C HIS A 47 4.25 -3.36 -1.04
N ALA A 48 4.50 -2.05 -0.91
CA ALA A 48 5.74 -1.56 -0.27
C ALA A 48 5.86 -2.02 1.19
N CYS A 49 4.78 -1.89 1.97
CA CYS A 49 4.77 -2.30 3.37
C CYS A 49 4.95 -3.82 3.53
N GLN A 50 4.39 -4.65 2.65
CA GLN A 50 4.59 -6.09 2.67
C GLN A 50 6.06 -6.46 2.43
N GLN A 51 6.75 -5.80 1.49
CA GLN A 51 8.19 -6.03 1.28
C GLN A 51 8.99 -5.71 2.54
N ILE A 52 8.72 -4.57 3.20
CA ILE A 52 9.38 -4.20 4.46
C ILE A 52 9.06 -5.22 5.56
N ARG A 53 7.78 -5.58 5.71
CA ARG A 53 7.31 -6.55 6.71
C ARG A 53 8.00 -7.90 6.57
N GLN A 54 8.06 -8.45 5.35
CA GLN A 54 8.75 -9.71 5.06
C GLN A 54 10.22 -9.68 5.49
N ARG A 55 10.91 -8.55 5.29
CA ARG A 55 12.30 -8.40 5.74
C ARG A 55 12.38 -8.31 7.27
N LEU A 56 11.50 -7.56 7.91
CA LEU A 56 11.43 -7.47 9.38
C LEU A 56 11.13 -8.83 10.02
N ASP A 57 10.31 -9.67 9.39
CA ASP A 57 9.97 -11.00 9.88
C ASP A 57 11.21 -11.90 9.99
N THR A 58 12.25 -11.69 9.17
CA THR A 58 13.52 -12.43 9.28
C THR A 58 14.29 -12.16 10.57
N VAL A 59 13.98 -11.06 11.27
CA VAL A 59 14.59 -10.67 12.56
C VAL A 59 13.83 -11.31 13.73
N ILE A 60 12.57 -11.66 13.53
CA ILE A 60 11.73 -12.27 14.56
C ILE A 60 12.12 -13.74 14.68
N THR A 61 12.84 -14.08 15.73
CA THR A 61 13.15 -15.46 16.09
C THR A 61 12.08 -16.02 17.02
N ASP A 62 11.86 -17.34 16.99
CA ASP A 62 10.77 -18.06 17.67
C ASP A 62 10.57 -17.72 19.16
N ASN A 63 11.60 -17.19 19.83
CA ASN A 63 11.56 -16.83 21.25
C ASN A 63 11.16 -15.35 21.53
N LYS A 64 10.78 -14.56 20.52
CA LYS A 64 10.47 -13.12 20.66
C LYS A 64 9.09 -12.71 20.10
N ILE A 65 8.06 -13.46 20.47
CA ILE A 65 6.67 -13.20 20.03
C ILE A 65 6.13 -11.80 20.45
N ASN A 66 6.79 -11.10 21.39
CA ASN A 66 6.31 -9.81 21.91
C ASN A 66 7.38 -8.70 21.88
N ILE A 67 8.02 -8.50 20.72
CA ILE A 67 8.95 -7.39 20.51
C ILE A 67 8.19 -6.09 20.16
N SER A 68 8.59 -4.96 20.77
CA SER A 68 8.02 -3.66 20.41
C SER A 68 8.41 -3.26 18.99
N TRP A 69 7.57 -2.48 18.29
CA TRP A 69 7.88 -1.96 16.95
C TRP A 69 9.25 -1.27 16.88
N ASN A 70 9.55 -0.41 17.87
CA ASN A 70 10.79 0.33 17.92
C ASN A 70 12.01 -0.59 18.08
N ASP A 71 11.90 -1.65 18.88
CA ASP A 71 13.00 -2.58 19.08
C ASP A 71 13.20 -3.51 17.88
N LEU A 72 12.12 -3.88 17.19
CA LEU A 72 12.17 -4.64 15.94
C LEU A 72 12.93 -3.87 14.87
N VAL A 73 12.56 -2.61 14.64
CA VAL A 73 13.22 -1.74 13.66
C VAL A 73 14.69 -1.50 14.02
N LYS A 74 15.00 -1.27 15.30
CA LYS A 74 16.40 -1.13 15.76
C LYS A 74 17.21 -2.40 15.51
N GLN A 75 16.67 -3.58 15.83
CA GLN A 75 17.37 -4.84 15.58
C GLN A 75 17.61 -5.06 14.08
N ALA A 76 16.60 -4.81 13.24
CA ALA A 76 16.71 -4.88 11.79
C ALA A 76 17.83 -3.99 11.23
N TYR A 77 17.94 -2.76 11.75
CA TYR A 77 19.03 -1.84 11.40
C TYR A 77 20.42 -2.41 11.74
N PHE A 78 20.60 -2.95 12.95
CA PHE A 78 21.90 -3.51 13.37
C PHE A 78 22.32 -4.74 12.57
N VAL A 79 21.36 -5.52 12.06
CA VAL A 79 21.65 -6.65 11.16
C VAL A 79 21.69 -6.25 9.67
N ARG A 80 21.62 -4.94 9.37
CA ARG A 80 21.74 -4.35 8.03
C ARG A 80 20.64 -4.79 7.06
N ILE A 81 19.42 -4.95 7.56
CA ILE A 81 18.25 -5.14 6.71
C ILE A 81 17.82 -3.80 6.10
N ASP A 82 17.52 -3.81 4.81
CA ASP A 82 16.98 -2.65 4.11
C ASP A 82 15.53 -2.36 4.53
N LEU A 83 15.30 -1.14 5.03
CA LEU A 83 14.02 -0.63 5.54
C LEU A 83 13.31 0.32 4.56
N CYS A 84 13.79 0.41 3.31
CA CYS A 84 13.14 1.16 2.24
C CYS A 84 12.52 0.22 1.21
N ALA A 85 11.36 0.56 0.67
CA ALA A 85 10.74 -0.21 -0.41
C ALA A 85 9.92 0.71 -1.33
N LEU A 86 9.93 0.37 -2.62
CA LEU A 86 9.04 0.97 -3.61
C LEU A 86 7.86 0.05 -3.86
N GLY A 87 6.66 0.60 -3.77
CA GLY A 87 5.40 -0.08 -4.04
C GLY A 87 4.89 0.23 -5.44
N PHE A 88 4.28 -0.77 -6.06
CA PHE A 88 3.61 -0.64 -7.35
C PHE A 88 2.36 -1.49 -7.38
N TYR A 89 1.33 -1.02 -8.08
CA TYR A 89 0.10 -1.77 -8.29
C TYR A 89 -0.50 -1.46 -9.66
N MET A 90 -1.04 -2.51 -10.27
CA MET A 90 -1.83 -2.47 -11.49
C MET A 90 -3.09 -3.29 -11.22
N THR A 91 -4.25 -2.74 -11.57
CA THR A 91 -5.52 -3.45 -11.43
C THR A 91 -5.46 -4.76 -12.22
N PRO A 92 -5.61 -5.93 -11.58
CA PRO A 92 -5.58 -7.21 -12.27
C PRO A 92 -6.83 -7.38 -13.12
N ASN A 93 -6.70 -8.07 -14.25
CA ASN A 93 -7.82 -8.47 -15.12
C ASN A 93 -8.72 -7.31 -15.58
N MET A 94 -8.15 -6.12 -15.78
CA MET A 94 -8.90 -4.97 -16.30
C MET A 94 -9.28 -5.23 -17.77
N PRO A 95 -10.57 -5.23 -18.13
CA PRO A 95 -10.98 -5.41 -19.51
C PRO A 95 -10.64 -4.16 -20.33
N ASP A 96 -10.27 -4.36 -21.58
CA ASP A 96 -10.12 -3.26 -22.54
C ASP A 96 -11.49 -2.65 -22.85
N ALA A 97 -11.52 -1.35 -23.11
CA ALA A 97 -12.71 -0.69 -23.60
C ALA A 97 -12.87 -1.00 -25.10
N ASP A 98 -14.05 -1.47 -25.49
CA ASP A 98 -14.44 -1.64 -26.89
C ASP A 98 -15.74 -0.89 -27.14
N PHE A 99 -15.64 0.26 -27.80
CA PHE A 99 -16.81 1.09 -28.12
C PHE A 99 -17.65 0.53 -29.26
N THR A 100 -17.12 -0.39 -30.07
CA THR A 100 -17.87 -1.06 -31.13
C THR A 100 -18.78 -2.15 -30.58
N GLU A 101 -18.32 -2.84 -29.53
CA GLU A 101 -19.08 -3.86 -28.80
C GLU A 101 -19.83 -3.31 -27.58
N ASN A 102 -19.77 -2.00 -27.34
CA ASN A 102 -20.34 -1.33 -26.17
C ASN A 102 -19.84 -1.92 -24.83
N GLN A 103 -18.55 -2.28 -24.79
CA GLN A 103 -17.84 -2.79 -23.63
C GLN A 103 -17.07 -1.67 -22.92
N ALA A 104 -17.39 -1.44 -21.65
CA ALA A 104 -16.68 -0.48 -20.81
C ALA A 104 -15.58 -1.15 -19.97
N ASN A 105 -14.56 -0.37 -19.59
CA ASN A 105 -13.37 -0.81 -18.86
C ASN A 105 -13.47 -0.58 -17.33
N TYR A 106 -14.55 -1.05 -16.71
CA TYR A 106 -14.74 -0.94 -15.25
C TYR A 106 -14.32 -2.21 -14.52
N ASN A 107 -13.66 -2.06 -13.37
CA ASN A 107 -13.27 -3.19 -12.52
C ASN A 107 -14.42 -3.68 -11.61
N TYR A 108 -15.28 -2.75 -11.18
CA TYR A 108 -16.47 -3.03 -10.36
C TYR A 108 -17.49 -1.90 -10.52
N PHE A 109 -18.71 -2.11 -10.01
CA PHE A 109 -19.78 -1.12 -9.99
C PHE A 109 -20.20 -0.81 -8.56
N THR A 110 -20.39 0.46 -8.24
CA THR A 110 -20.97 0.92 -6.97
C THR A 110 -22.43 1.28 -7.20
N GLN A 111 -23.33 0.78 -6.34
CA GLN A 111 -24.77 1.00 -6.42
C GLN A 111 -25.28 1.64 -5.13
N GLY A 112 -26.34 2.45 -5.23
CA GLY A 112 -27.02 3.08 -4.11
C GLY A 112 -28.38 3.61 -4.53
N ASP A 113 -29.31 3.72 -3.58
CA ASP A 113 -30.65 4.29 -3.76
C ASP A 113 -30.88 5.38 -2.70
N ALA A 114 -31.70 6.38 -3.02
CA ALA A 114 -31.99 7.50 -2.14
C ALA A 114 -33.46 7.92 -2.26
N VAL A 115 -34.17 7.91 -1.13
CA VAL A 115 -35.51 8.49 -1.02
C VAL A 115 -35.40 9.78 -0.21
N THR A 116 -35.91 10.88 -0.76
CA THR A 116 -35.91 12.20 -0.11
C THR A 116 -37.18 12.41 0.68
#